data_AF-A0A7K1KNY5-F1
#
_entry.id   AF-A0A7K1KNY5-F1
#
_cell.length_a   1.000
_cell.length_b   1.000
_cell.length_c   1.000
_cell.angle_alpha   90.00
_cell.angle_beta   90.00
_cell.angle_gamma   90.00
#
_symmetry.space_group_name_H-M   'P 1'
#
loop_
_entity.id
_entity.type
_entity.pdbx_description
1 polymer ?
#
loop_
_entity_poly.entity_id
_entity_poly.type
_entity_poly.pdbx_seq_one_letter_code
_entity_poly.pdbx_strand_id
1 'polypeptide(L)' 'MPAVQDDEWTVAESHSLNEMEAEGVSADWLARKWMNVADDMALIPENNVRVVEENGIVRVEVSVYLMECMRGH' A
#
# COMPACT_ATOMS: atom_id res chain seq x y z
N MET A 1 5.05 -15.54 -13.34
CA MET A 1 4.22 -15.01 -12.23
C MET A 1 2.94 -14.48 -12.85
N PRO A 2 1.74 -14.90 -12.40
CA PRO A 2 0.51 -14.32 -12.91
C PRO A 2 0.45 -12.85 -12.47
N ALA A 3 0.11 -11.94 -13.39
CA ALA A 3 -0.19 -10.57 -13.05
C ALA A 3 -1.45 -10.57 -12.15
N VAL A 4 -1.40 -9.82 -11.05
CA VAL A 4 -2.57 -9.53 -10.22
C VAL A 4 -3.66 -9.01 -11.16
N GLN A 5 -4.84 -9.64 -11.17
CA GLN A 5 -5.98 -9.13 -11.95
C GLN A 5 -6.30 -7.73 -11.43
N ASP A 6 -6.43 -6.75 -12.33
CA ASP A 6 -6.55 -5.31 -12.06
C ASP A 6 -7.66 -4.91 -11.04
N ASP A 7 -8.54 -5.84 -10.66
CA ASP A 7 -9.76 -5.60 -9.89
C ASP A 7 -9.70 -5.93 -8.38
N GLU A 8 -8.58 -6.44 -7.85
CA GLU A 8 -8.50 -6.87 -6.43
C GLU A 8 -7.45 -6.07 -5.63
N TRP A 9 -7.76 -4.81 -5.38
CA TRP A 9 -7.03 -3.92 -4.46
C TRP A 9 -7.78 -3.79 -3.14
N THR A 10 -7.07 -3.80 -2.02
CA THR A 10 -7.63 -3.57 -0.69
C THR A 10 -6.89 -2.45 0.02
N VAL A 11 -7.63 -1.63 0.77
CA VAL A 11 -7.03 -0.58 1.60
C VAL A 11 -6.31 -1.25 2.76
N ALA A 12 -4.99 -1.04 2.83
CA ALA A 12 -4.18 -1.51 3.94
C ALA A 12 -4.07 -0.46 5.05
N GLU A 13 -3.95 0.81 4.66
CA GLU A 13 -3.73 1.92 5.58
C GLU A 13 -4.33 3.20 4.99
N SER A 14 -4.93 4.05 5.84
CA SER A 14 -5.51 5.33 5.42
C SER A 14 -5.26 6.40 6.48
N HIS A 15 -4.78 7.56 6.05
CA HIS A 15 -4.45 8.68 6.92
C HIS A 15 -4.98 9.99 6.35
N SER A 16 -5.38 10.92 7.20
CA SER A 16 -5.64 12.28 6.73
C SER A 16 -4.32 13.02 6.50
N LEU A 17 -4.30 13.89 5.48
CA LEU A 17 -3.11 14.64 5.11
C LEU A 17 -2.65 15.57 6.26
N ASN A 18 -3.60 16.11 7.03
CA ASN A 18 -3.32 16.92 8.22
C ASN A 18 -2.61 16.14 9.33
N GLU A 19 -3.02 14.88 9.59
CA GLU A 19 -2.36 14.03 10.58
C GLU A 19 -0.95 13.67 10.13
N MET A 20 -0.80 13.31 8.85
CA MET A 20 0.50 13.01 8.26
C MET A 20 1.46 14.19 8.34
N GLU A 21 1.02 15.40 8.01
CA GLU A 21 1.84 16.61 8.14
C GLU A 21 2.24 16.89 9.59
N ALA A 22 1.33 16.70 10.54
CA ALA A 22 1.61 16.89 11.96
C ALA A 22 2.66 15.90 12.50
N GLU A 23 2.68 14.68 11.96
CA GLU A 23 3.63 13.63 12.31
C GLU A 23 4.92 13.67 11.47
N GLY A 24 5.00 14.54 10.46
CA GLY A 24 6.13 14.62 9.54
C GLY A 24 6.24 13.41 8.61
N VAL A 25 5.12 12.75 8.34
CA VAL A 25 5.02 11.59 7.43
C VAL A 25 4.56 12.07 6.05
N SER A 26 5.20 11.57 5.00
CA SER A 26 4.79 11.85 3.61
C SER A 26 4.14 10.63 2.96
N ALA A 27 3.36 10.87 1.90
CA ALA A 27 2.79 9.81 1.08
C ALA A 27 3.87 8.88 0.51
N ASP A 28 5.01 9.43 0.08
CA ASP A 28 6.18 8.66 -0.36
C ASP A 28 6.75 7.75 0.73
N TRP A 29 6.78 8.23 1.99
CA TRP A 29 7.24 7.42 3.10
C TRP A 29 6.33 6.22 3.34
N LEU A 30 5.01 6.44 3.32
CA LEU A 30 4.01 5.37 3.42
C LEU A 30 4.12 4.39 2.25
N ALA A 31 4.25 4.91 1.03
CA ALA A 31 4.44 4.10 -0.17
C ALA A 31 5.67 3.19 0.00
N ARG A 32 6.80 3.76 0.43
CA ARG A 32 8.07 3.04 0.56
C ARG A 32 8.04 1.99 1.67
N LYS A 33 7.36 2.27 2.79
CA LYS A 33 7.08 1.29 3.84
C LYS A 33 6.41 0.05 3.27
N TRP A 34 5.35 0.22 2.49
CA TRP A 34 4.61 -0.89 1.89
C TRP A 34 5.34 -1.56 0.72
N MET A 35 6.10 -0.80 -0.07
CA MET A 35 6.96 -1.35 -1.12
C MET A 35 8.02 -2.28 -0.55
N ASN A 36 8.63 -1.94 0.58
CA ASN A 36 9.58 -2.82 1.27
C ASN A 36 8.92 -4.12 1.74
N VAL A 37 7.68 -4.05 2.24
CA VAL A 37 6.92 -5.25 2.64
C VAL A 37 6.66 -6.16 1.42
N ALA A 38 6.30 -5.59 0.28
CA ALA A 38 6.13 -6.34 -0.95
C ALA A 38 7.46 -7.01 -1.39
N ASP A 39 8.57 -6.30 -1.31
CA ASP A 39 9.90 -6.80 -1.65
C ASP A 39 10.35 -7.95 -0.71
N ASP A 40 10.13 -7.80 0.60
CA ASP A 40 10.41 -8.83 1.62
C ASP A 40 9.60 -10.12 1.37
N MET A 41 8.43 -10.00 0.75
CA MET A 41 7.57 -11.12 0.33
C MET A 41 7.88 -11.68 -1.06
N ALA A 42 8.96 -11.21 -1.70
CA ALA A 42 9.33 -11.54 -3.08
C ALA A 42 8.24 -11.20 -4.11
N LEU A 43 7.48 -10.13 -3.86
CA LEU A 43 6.49 -9.57 -4.78
C LEU A 43 7.07 -8.38 -5.52
N ILE A 44 6.54 -8.09 -6.71
CA ILE A 44 6.90 -6.89 -7.47
C ILE A 44 6.18 -5.70 -6.82
N PRO A 45 6.87 -4.77 -6.15
CA PRO A 45 6.20 -3.73 -5.34
C PRO A 45 5.24 -2.86 -6.15
N GLU A 46 5.66 -2.46 -7.36
CA GLU A 46 4.91 -1.62 -8.29
C GLU A 46 3.59 -2.25 -8.74
N ASN A 47 3.48 -3.58 -8.68
CA ASN A 47 2.27 -4.32 -9.03
C ASN A 47 1.40 -4.65 -7.83
N ASN A 48 1.88 -4.42 -6.61
CA ASN A 48 1.24 -4.87 -5.38
C ASN A 48 1.00 -3.75 -4.36
N VAL A 49 1.50 -2.54 -4.61
CA VAL A 49 1.35 -1.37 -3.74
C VAL A 49 1.05 -0.15 -4.60
N ARG A 50 -0.01 0.58 -4.26
CA ARG A 50 -0.32 1.89 -4.85
C ARG A 50 -0.79 2.85 -3.77
N VAL A 51 -0.48 4.13 -3.96
CA VAL A 51 -0.97 5.20 -3.09
C VAL A 51 -2.00 6.02 -3.84
N VAL A 52 -3.14 6.22 -3.21
CA VAL A 52 -4.27 6.99 -3.71
C VAL A 52 -4.47 8.19 -2.80
N GLU A 53 -4.27 9.38 -3.34
CA GLU A 53 -4.53 10.64 -2.64
C GLU A 53 -5.81 11.27 -3.17
N GLU A 54 -6.85 11.30 -2.34
CA GLU A 54 -8.15 11.87 -2.71
C GLU A 54 -8.78 12.61 -1.53
N ASN A 55 -9.34 13.80 -1.78
CA ASN A 55 -10.05 14.61 -0.77
C ASN A 55 -9.25 14.88 0.52
N GLY A 56 -7.92 15.05 0.42
CA GLY A 56 -7.06 15.27 1.59
C GLY A 56 -6.88 14.02 2.47
N ILE A 57 -7.16 12.83 1.93
CA ILE A 57 -6.91 11.54 2.56
C ILE A 57 -5.93 10.78 1.67
N VAL A 58 -4.87 10.28 2.28
CA VAL A 58 -3.89 9.41 1.63
C VAL A 58 -4.23 7.97 2.02
N ARG A 59 -4.49 7.13 1.01
CA ARG A 59 -4.80 5.71 1.18
C ARG A 59 -3.72 4.88 0.51
N VAL A 60 -3.19 3.91 1.24
CA VAL A 60 -2.33 2.88 0.67
C VAL A 60 -3.19 1.67 0.36
N GLU A 61 -3.25 1.33 -0.91
CA GLU A 61 -3.92 0.15 -1.40
C GLU A 61 -2.87 -0.88 -1.79
N VAL A 62 -3.11 -2.12 -1.41
CA VAL A 62 -2.24 -3.25 -1.73
C VAL A 62 -3.04 -4.32 -2.44
N SER A 63 -2.36 -5.19 -3.18
CA SER A 63 -3.03 -6.33 -3.80
C SER A 63 -3.61 -7.26 -2.72
N VAL A 64 -4.73 -7.89 -3.03
CA VAL A 64 -5.29 -8.94 -2.15
C VAL A 64 -4.27 -10.03 -1.88
N TYR A 65 -3.44 -10.39 -2.87
CA TYR A 65 -2.36 -11.36 -2.72
C TYR A 65 -1.36 -10.98 -1.63
N LEU A 66 -0.91 -9.72 -1.58
CA LEU A 66 -0.02 -9.23 -0.52
C LEU A 66 -0.70 -9.34 0.85
N MET A 67 -1.99 -9.00 0.95
CA MET A 67 -2.75 -9.13 2.20
C MET A 67 -3.00 -10.58 2.61
N GLU A 68 -3.17 -11.49 1.67
CA GLU A 68 -3.26 -12.92 1.94
C GLU A 68 -1.93 -13.47 2.46
N CYS A 69 -0.80 -13.08 1.86
CA CYS A 69 0.53 -13.42 2.36
C CYS A 69 0.77 -12.91 3.79
N MET A 70 0.30 -11.70 4.12
CA MET A 70 0.36 -11.13 5.47
C MET A 70 -0.50 -11.87 6.49
N ARG A 71 -1.63 -12.46 6.08
CA ARG A 71 -2.60 -13.12 6.98
C ARG A 71 -2.18 -14.52 7.42
N GLY A 72 -1.19 -15.14 6.77
CA GLY A 72 -0.56 -16.39 7.21
C GLY A 72 -1.57 -17.53 7.45
N HIS A 73 -2.09 -18.12 6.37
CA HIS A 73 -2.86 -19.37 6.44
C HIS A 73 -1.98 -20.60 6.20
#